data_AF-A0A7C5TEB6-F1
#
_entry.id   AF-A0A7C5TEB6-F1
#
_cell.length_a   1.000
_cell.length_b   1.000
_cell.length_c   1.000
_cell.angle_alpha   90.00
_cell.angle_beta   90.00
_cell.angle_gamma   90.00
#
_symmetry.space_group_name_H-M   'P 1'
#
loop_
_entity.id
_entity.type
_entity.pdbx_description
1 polymer ?
#
loop_
_entity_poly.entity_id
_entity_poly.type
_entity_poly.pdbx_seq_one_letter_code
_entity_poly.pdbx_strand_id
1 'polypeptide(L)'
;MLRRAVAVEIEVTKELNKLLCSVESVYLSIVREVAEYAVANNITSANQLHGLFYNKCRSEYQGLHAHLIIQAIRQASEIAKSFIERRRKGLAQKTIPGG
;
A
#
# COMPACT_ATOMS: atom_id res chain seq x y z
N MET A 1 43.08 -6.07 -4.99
CA MET A 1 41.90 -6.47 -4.19
C MET A 1 40.65 -5.60 -4.38
N LEU A 2 40.73 -4.39 -4.97
CA LEU A 2 39.55 -3.50 -5.12
C LEU A 2 38.43 -4.02 -6.03
N ARG A 3 38.73 -4.75 -7.12
CA ARG A 3 37.70 -5.16 -8.10
C ARG A 3 36.62 -6.10 -7.53
N ARG A 4 36.98 -6.96 -6.57
CA ARG A 4 36.02 -7.86 -5.92
C ARG A 4 35.14 -7.11 -4.90
N ALA A 5 35.72 -6.18 -4.14
CA ALA A 5 34.97 -5.36 -3.19
C ALA A 5 33.91 -4.49 -3.90
N VAL A 6 34.30 -3.80 -4.98
CA VAL A 6 33.38 -2.93 -5.75
C VAL A 6 32.26 -3.74 -6.41
N ALA A 7 32.55 -4.92 -6.96
CA ALA A 7 31.50 -5.78 -7.54
C ALA A 7 30.50 -6.26 -6.48
N VAL A 8 30.98 -6.64 -5.29
CA VAL A 8 30.13 -7.07 -4.16
C VAL A 8 29.23 -5.92 -3.68
N GLU A 9 29.75 -4.70 -3.55
CA GLU A 9 28.93 -3.54 -3.15
C GLU A 9 27.80 -3.23 -4.15
N ILE A 10 28.10 -3.30 -5.46
CA ILE A 10 27.10 -3.06 -6.51
C ILE A 10 26.03 -4.16 -6.54
N GLU A 11 26.42 -5.42 -6.36
CA GLU A 11 25.49 -6.55 -6.33
C GLU A 11 24.57 -6.50 -5.10
N VAL A 12 25.12 -6.25 -3.92
CA VAL A 12 24.34 -6.03 -2.68
C VAL A 12 23.36 -4.87 -2.83
N THR A 13 23.78 -3.77 -3.47
CA THR A 13 22.89 -2.62 -3.72
C THR A 13 21.73 -2.99 -4.65
N LYS A 14 21.97 -3.83 -5.67
CA LYS A 14 20.92 -4.32 -6.58
C LYS A 14 19.92 -5.23 -5.87
N GLU A 15 20.40 -6.13 -5.02
CA GLU A 15 19.53 -7.03 -4.24
C GLU A 15 18.70 -6.25 -3.23
N LEU A 16 19.30 -5.30 -2.53
CA LEU A 16 18.59 -4.42 -1.60
C LEU A 16 17.51 -3.60 -2.32
N ASN A 17 17.82 -3.03 -3.49
CA ASN A 17 16.85 -2.28 -4.29
C ASN A 17 15.68 -3.17 -4.72
N LYS A 18 15.94 -4.41 -5.17
CA LYS A 18 14.88 -5.36 -5.52
C LYS A 18 13.98 -5.68 -4.32
N LEU A 19 14.57 -5.88 -3.14
CA LEU A 19 13.81 -6.13 -1.92
C LEU A 19 12.94 -4.93 -1.55
N LEU A 20 13.49 -3.71 -1.62
CA LEU A 20 12.75 -2.47 -1.36
C LEU A 20 11.58 -2.30 -2.33
N CYS A 21 11.81 -2.49 -3.64
CA CYS A 21 10.75 -2.44 -4.64
C CYS A 21 9.68 -3.52 -4.40
N SER A 22 10.07 -4.71 -3.95
CA SER A 22 9.12 -5.78 -3.61
C SER A 22 8.26 -5.39 -2.40
N VAL A 23 8.85 -4.80 -1.35
CA VAL A 23 8.13 -4.31 -0.17
C VAL A 23 7.19 -3.17 -0.55
N GLU A 24 7.67 -2.22 -1.36
CA GLU A 24 6.88 -1.10 -1.88
C GLU A 24 5.67 -1.60 -2.70
N SER A 25 5.88 -2.57 -3.58
CA SER A 25 4.81 -3.14 -4.40
C SER A 25 3.70 -3.77 -3.55
N VAL A 26 4.07 -4.55 -2.52
CA VAL A 26 3.10 -5.13 -1.59
C VAL A 26 2.38 -4.05 -0.79
N TYR A 27 3.12 -3.06 -0.27
CA TYR A 27 2.54 -1.95 0.48
C TYR A 27 1.50 -1.19 -0.34
N LEU A 28 1.83 -0.83 -1.58
CA LEU A 28 0.92 -0.14 -2.51
C LEU A 28 -0.29 -0.99 -2.89
N SER A 29 -0.11 -2.31 -3.03
CA SER A 29 -1.21 -3.25 -3.28
C SER A 29 -2.24 -3.22 -2.14
N ILE A 30 -1.77 -3.30 -0.89
CA ILE A 30 -2.65 -3.23 0.30
C ILE A 30 -3.36 -1.88 0.34
N VAL A 31 -2.64 -0.76 0.14
CA VAL A 31 -3.25 0.58 0.15
C VAL A 31 -4.36 0.67 -0.90
N ARG A 32 -4.10 0.20 -2.13
CA ARG A 32 -5.07 0.24 -3.23
C ARG A 32 -6.31 -0.59 -2.91
N GLU A 33 -6.14 -1.86 -2.55
CA GLU A 33 -7.25 -2.77 -2.28
C GLU A 33 -8.15 -2.24 -1.15
N VAL A 34 -7.54 -1.83 -0.04
CA VAL A 34 -8.27 -1.32 1.12
C VAL A 34 -8.97 0.00 0.79
N ALA A 35 -8.33 0.90 0.03
CA ALA A 35 -8.93 2.18 -0.35
C ALA A 35 -10.11 2.01 -1.32
N GLU A 36 -9.98 1.11 -2.31
CA GLU A 36 -11.06 0.79 -3.24
C GLU A 36 -12.27 0.21 -2.49
N TYR A 37 -12.02 -0.74 -1.58
CA TYR A 37 -13.08 -1.29 -0.73
C TYR A 37 -13.72 -0.21 0.17
N ALA A 38 -12.92 0.61 0.83
CA ALA A 38 -13.37 1.67 1.71
C ALA A 38 -14.27 2.68 0.97
N VAL A 39 -13.89 3.09 -0.24
CA VAL A 39 -14.67 3.99 -1.09
C VAL A 39 -15.96 3.34 -1.57
N ALA A 40 -15.92 2.08 -2.01
CA ALA A 40 -17.09 1.36 -2.49
C ALA A 40 -18.15 1.17 -1.39
N ASN A 41 -17.70 0.97 -0.14
CA ASN A 41 -18.56 0.70 1.01
C ASN A 41 -18.80 1.92 1.92
N ASN A 42 -18.28 3.10 1.55
CA ASN A 42 -18.36 4.32 2.38
C ASN A 42 -17.81 4.15 3.81
N ILE A 43 -16.74 3.36 3.98
CA ILE A 43 -16.07 3.14 5.26
C ILE A 43 -14.87 4.09 5.37
N THR A 44 -14.83 4.92 6.41
CA THR A 44 -13.71 5.85 6.68
C THR A 44 -13.01 5.59 8.00
N SER A 45 -13.43 4.56 8.75
CA SER A 45 -12.85 4.18 10.03
C SER A 45 -11.67 3.23 9.83
N ALA A 46 -10.47 3.71 10.18
CA ALA A 46 -9.27 2.88 10.13
C ALA A 46 -9.36 1.64 11.02
N ASN A 47 -10.03 1.73 12.17
CA ASN A 47 -10.23 0.57 13.06
C ASN A 47 -11.15 -0.48 12.43
N GLN A 48 -12.17 -0.04 11.71
CA GLN A 48 -13.07 -0.97 11.01
C GLN A 48 -12.35 -1.65 9.85
N LEU A 49 -11.59 -0.90 9.05
CA LEU A 49 -10.77 -1.46 7.98
C LEU A 49 -9.68 -2.40 8.52
N HIS A 50 -9.11 -2.09 9.69
CA HIS A 50 -8.16 -2.96 10.37
C HIS A 50 -8.80 -4.31 10.74
N GLY A 51 -10.00 -4.31 11.32
CA GLY A 51 -10.73 -5.54 11.63
C GLY A 51 -11.06 -6.39 10.40
N LEU A 52 -11.30 -5.75 9.25
CA LEU A 52 -11.64 -6.43 7.99
C LEU A 52 -10.41 -7.00 7.26
N PHE A 53 -9.30 -6.25 7.21
CA PHE A 53 -8.18 -6.57 6.34
C PHE A 53 -6.94 -7.10 7.04
N TYR A 54 -6.73 -6.82 8.33
CA TYR A 54 -5.46 -7.16 9.00
C TYR A 54 -5.15 -8.65 8.94
N ASN A 55 -6.10 -9.51 9.28
CA ASN A 55 -5.89 -10.97 9.29
C ASN A 55 -5.65 -11.53 7.89
N LYS A 56 -6.36 -10.99 6.88
CA LYS A 56 -6.14 -11.34 5.47
C LYS A 56 -4.71 -10.99 5.05
N CYS A 57 -4.32 -9.72 5.22
CA CYS A 57 -2.99 -9.23 4.86
C CYS A 57 -1.88 -9.95 5.62
N ARG A 58 -2.07 -10.27 6.91
CA ARG A 58 -1.07 -11.03 7.69
C ARG A 58 -0.89 -12.45 7.20
N SER A 59 -1.95 -13.09 6.71
CA SER A 59 -1.90 -14.45 6.17
C SER A 59 -1.27 -14.49 4.78
N GLU A 60 -1.56 -13.49 3.96
CA GLU A 60 -1.07 -13.37 2.58
C GLU A 60 0.39 -12.90 2.51
N TYR A 61 0.78 -11.97 3.39
CA TYR A 61 2.11 -11.35 3.40
C TYR A 61 2.86 -11.68 4.70
N GLN A 62 3.13 -12.96 4.92
CA GLN A 62 3.74 -13.44 6.18
C GLN A 62 5.13 -12.85 6.44
N GLY A 63 5.90 -12.55 5.37
CA GLY A 63 7.22 -11.92 5.45
C GLY A 63 7.20 -10.41 5.60
N LEU A 64 6.04 -9.75 5.51
CA LEU A 64 5.93 -8.31 5.67
C LEU A 64 5.81 -7.95 7.15
N HIS A 65 6.57 -6.94 7.59
CA HIS A 65 6.49 -6.45 8.95
C HIS A 65 5.07 -5.95 9.27
N ALA A 66 4.48 -6.44 10.36
CA ALA A 66 3.07 -6.18 10.71
C ALA A 66 2.74 -4.67 10.80
N HIS A 67 3.71 -3.84 11.20
CA HIS A 67 3.52 -2.40 11.25
C HIS A 67 3.23 -1.78 9.88
N LEU A 68 3.84 -2.30 8.80
CA LEU A 68 3.61 -1.82 7.44
C LEU A 68 2.17 -2.09 6.98
N ILE A 69 1.61 -3.24 7.37
CA ILE A 69 0.20 -3.57 7.11
C ILE A 69 -0.72 -2.57 7.83
N ILE A 70 -0.45 -2.29 9.11
CA ILE A 70 -1.22 -1.34 9.91
C ILE A 70 -1.15 0.07 9.30
N GLN A 71 0.04 0.50 8.85
CA GLN A 71 0.24 1.79 8.19
C GLN A 71 -0.49 1.88 6.85
N ALA A 72 -0.42 0.83 6.01
CA ALA A 72 -1.12 0.77 4.74
C ALA A 72 -2.64 0.91 4.92
N ILE A 73 -3.22 0.19 5.90
CA ILE A 73 -4.65 0.27 6.23
C ILE A 73 -5.04 1.68 6.69
N ARG A 74 -4.23 2.32 7.55
CA ARG A 74 -4.48 3.70 7.99
C ARG A 74 -4.41 4.68 6.81
N GLN A 75 -3.40 4.55 5.95
CA GLN A 75 -3.25 5.40 4.78
C GLN A 75 -4.42 5.24 3.81
N ALA A 76 -4.86 4.01 3.56
CA ALA A 76 -6.04 3.73 2.75
C ALA A 76 -7.31 4.41 3.31
N SER A 77 -7.48 4.40 4.64
CA SER A 77 -8.58 5.08 5.33
C SER A 77 -8.58 6.59 5.06
N GLU A 78 -7.41 7.24 5.13
CA GLU A 78 -7.28 8.68 4.86
C GLU A 78 -7.52 9.03 3.38
N ILE A 79 -7.03 8.18 2.46
CA ILE A 79 -7.30 8.32 1.02
C ILE A 79 -8.80 8.24 0.75
N ALA A 80 -9.46 7.21 1.29
CA ALA A 80 -10.90 7.02 1.12
C ALA A 80 -11.71 8.19 1.68
N LYS A 81 -11.36 8.65 2.88
CA LYS A 81 -11.99 9.82 3.52
C LYS A 81 -11.84 11.07 2.66
N SER A 82 -10.62 11.41 2.24
CA SER A 82 -10.35 12.57 1.39
C SER A 82 -11.13 12.49 0.07
N PHE A 83 -11.15 11.32 -0.56
CA PHE A 83 -11.85 11.10 -1.81
C PHE A 83 -13.37 11.24 -1.68
N ILE A 84 -13.97 10.64 -0.65
CA ILE A 84 -15.41 10.74 -0.37
C ILE A 84 -15.80 12.21 -0.08
N GLU A 85 -14.99 12.92 0.71
CA GLU A 85 -15.22 14.34 1.00
C GLU A 85 -15.18 15.20 -0.27
N ARG A 86 -14.20 14.98 -1.15
CA ARG A 86 -14.12 15.66 -2.46
C ARG A 86 -15.28 15.29 -3.37
N ARG A 87 -15.69 14.02 -3.40
CA ARG A 87 -16.86 13.54 -4.16
C ARG A 87 -18.14 14.22 -3.69
N ARG A 88 -18.35 14.34 -2.37
CA ARG A 88 -19.51 15.05 -1.79
C ARG A 88 -19.54 16.54 -2.18
N LYS A 89 -18.37 17.15 -2.35
CA LYS A 89 -18.23 18.56 -2.82
C LYS A 89 -18.39 18.71 -4.33
N GLY A 90 -18.66 17.63 -5.08
CA GLY A 90 -18.69 17.66 -6.55
C GLY A 90 -17.31 17.80 -7.21
N LEU A 91 -16.23 17.70 -6.42
CA LEU A 91 -14.84 17.88 -6.87
C LEU A 91 -14.17 16.57 -7.32
N ALA A 92 -14.85 15.43 -7.20
CA ALA A 92 -14.42 14.17 -7.79
C ALA A 92 -15.28 13.86 -9.01
N GLN A 93 -14.85 14.34 -10.19
CA GLN A 93 -15.49 14.00 -11.46
C GLN A 93 -15.13 12.57 -11.93
N LYS A 94 -16.01 12.00 -12.77
CA LYS A 94 -16.14 10.58 -13.15
C LYS A 94 -15.14 10.14 -14.24
N THR A 95 -14.66 8.89 -14.07
CA THR A 95 -14.00 7.96 -15.02
C THR A 95 -13.03 8.54 -16.04
N ILE A 96 -11.75 8.25 -15.85
CA ILE A 96 -10.79 8.19 -16.96
C ILE A 96 -11.38 7.26 -18.03
N PRO A 97 -11.60 7.71 -19.29
CA PRO A 97 -11.98 6.83 -20.39
C PRO A 97 -10.83 5.84 -20.65
N GLY A 98 -11.18 4.59 -20.96
CA GLY A 98 -10.26 3.45 -20.99
C GLY A 98 -8.92 3.67 -21.68
N GLY A 99 -7.89 3.02 -21.11
CA GLY A 99 -6.61 2.74 -21.73
C GLY A 99 -6.38 1.25 -21.76
#